data_AF-A0A942ZX67-F1
#
_entry.id   AF-A0A942ZX67-F1
#
_cell.length_a   1.000
_cell.length_b   1.000
_cell.length_c   1.000
_cell.angle_alpha   90.00
_cell.angle_beta   90.00
_cell.angle_gamma   90.00
#
_symmetry.space_group_name_H-M   'P 1'
#
loop_
_entity.id
_entity.type
_entity.pdbx_description
1 polymer ?
#
loop_
_entity_poly.entity_id
_entity_poly.type
_entity_poly.pdbx_seq_one_letter_code
_entity_poly.pdbx_strand_id
1 'polypeptide(L)'
;LEILRKQFGIKVTETMEEEVEEMSHICMYYEQVGEKRGMQIGKILTQTANVERLMKKQLSMQEAFDLLEIEEDMQEKIIKRITNDEKSTNEIKH
;
A
#
# COMPACT_ATOMS: atom_id res chain seq x y z
N LEU A 1 18.59 7.55 22.81
CA LEU A 1 19.90 7.65 23.51
C LEU A 1 19.78 7.92 25.02
N GLU A 2 18.87 8.81 25.45
CA GLU A 2 18.73 9.18 26.87
C GLU A 2 18.33 8.01 27.79
N ILE A 3 17.53 7.06 27.27
CA ILE A 3 17.20 5.80 27.95
C ILE A 3 18.46 4.96 28.22
N LEU A 4 19.39 4.86 27.26
CA LEU A 4 20.65 4.11 27.42
C LEU A 4 21.53 4.71 28.53
N ARG A 5 21.55 6.05 28.62
CA ARG A 5 22.28 6.77 29.68
C ARG A 5 21.60 6.59 31.05
N LYS A 6 20.29 6.83 31.14
CA LYS A 6 19.57 6.93 32.42
C LYS A 6 19.16 5.58 33.02
N GLN A 7 18.79 4.62 32.20
CA GLN A 7 18.30 3.32 32.69
C GLN A 7 19.39 2.24 32.68
N PHE A 8 20.33 2.32 31.75
CA PHE A 8 21.33 1.27 31.55
C PHE A 8 22.76 1.69 31.90
N GLY A 9 22.99 2.96 32.24
CA GLY A 9 24.31 3.48 32.59
C GLY A 9 25.34 3.38 31.46
N ILE A 10 24.89 3.25 30.21
CA ILE A 10 25.77 3.09 29.06
C ILE A 10 26.33 4.46 28.67
N LYS A 11 27.66 4.56 28.59
CA LYS A 11 28.34 5.75 28.07
C LYS A 11 28.13 5.82 26.56
N VAL A 12 27.26 6.73 26.14
CA VAL A 12 27.02 7.04 24.73
C VAL A 12 28.12 7.98 24.24
N THR A 13 28.89 7.55 23.25
CA THR A 13 29.91 8.35 22.54
C THR A 13 29.31 9.03 21.31
N GLU A 14 29.98 10.06 20.78
CA GLU A 14 29.57 10.79 19.56
C GLU A 14 29.34 9.84 18.37
N THR A 15 30.25 8.89 18.12
CA THR A 15 30.08 7.86 17.09
C THR A 15 28.81 7.03 17.25
N MET A 16 28.42 6.71 18.50
CA MET A 16 27.17 6.00 18.75
C MET A 16 25.94 6.88 18.52
N GLU A 17 26.06 8.21 18.66
CA GLU A 17 24.98 9.14 18.32
C GLU A 17 24.81 9.23 16.80
N GLU A 18 25.91 9.35 16.07
CA GLU A 18 25.94 9.37 14.60
C GLU A 18 25.36 8.08 14.01
N GLU A 19 25.79 6.90 14.49
CA GLU A 19 25.27 5.60 14.01
C GLU A 19 23.76 5.46 14.26
N VAL A 20 23.26 5.89 15.42
CA VAL A 20 21.82 5.84 15.75
C VAL A 20 21.02 6.82 14.89
N GLU A 21 21.59 7.99 14.58
CA GLU A 21 20.97 8.97 13.71
C GLU A 21 20.89 8.46 12.26
N GLU A 22 21.96 7.89 11.72
CA GLU A 22 21.97 7.24 10.41
C GLU A 22 20.95 6.11 10.33
N MET A 23 20.90 5.24 11.33
CA MET A 23 19.89 4.18 11.42
C MET A 23 18.46 4.74 11.47
N SER A 24 18.23 5.82 12.22
CA SER A 24 16.93 6.48 12.28
C SER A 24 16.50 7.02 10.92
N HIS A 25 17.42 7.60 10.15
CA HIS A 25 17.14 8.07 8.79
C HIS A 25 16.76 6.92 7.85
N ILE A 26 17.46 5.79 7.96
CA ILE A 26 17.15 4.58 7.19
C ILE A 26 15.76 4.05 7.56
N CYS A 27 15.43 3.95 8.85
CA CYS A 27 14.11 3.52 9.32
C CYS A 27 13.01 4.44 8.78
N MET A 28 13.15 5.75 8.93
CA MET A 28 12.17 6.72 8.41
C MET A 28 11.98 6.60 6.90
N TYR A 29 13.06 6.39 6.14
CA TYR A 29 12.95 6.18 4.69
C TYR A 29 12.11 4.94 4.36
N TYR A 30 12.38 3.80 5.00
CA TYR A 30 11.61 2.57 4.76
C TYR A 30 10.15 2.69 5.22
N GLU A 31 9.90 3.37 6.33
CA GLU A 31 8.53 3.66 6.80
C GLU A 31 7.77 4.50 5.79
N GLN A 32 8.37 5.58 5.28
CA GLN A 32 7.74 6.44 4.27
C GLN A 32 7.49 5.72 2.95
N VAL A 33 8.45 4.90 2.50
CA VAL A 33 8.28 4.07 1.30
C VAL A 33 7.16 3.04 1.52
N GLY A 34 7.13 2.43 2.70
CA GLY A 34 6.10 1.48 3.11
C GLY A 34 4.71 2.10 3.15
N GLU A 35 4.57 3.28 3.76
CA GLU A 35 3.32 4.03 3.84
C GLU A 35 2.80 4.42 2.45
N LYS A 36 3.67 4.99 1.60
CA LYS A 36 3.32 5.34 0.21
C LYS A 36 2.84 4.11 -0.56
N ARG A 37 3.55 2.99 -0.44
CA ARG A 37 3.17 1.74 -1.11
C ARG A 37 1.84 1.20 -0.55
N GLY A 38 1.65 1.22 0.76
CA GLY A 38 0.43 0.78 1.43
C GLY A 38 -0.78 1.60 0.97
N MET A 39 -0.64 2.93 0.90
CA MET A 39 -1.68 3.83 0.43
C MET A 39 -2.06 3.55 -1.04
N GLN A 40 -1.07 3.34 -1.92
CA GLN A 40 -1.33 2.98 -3.31
C GLN A 40 -2.09 1.65 -3.43
N ILE A 41 -1.70 0.62 -2.66
CA ILE A 41 -2.39 -0.67 -2.65
C ILE A 41 -3.82 -0.52 -2.12
N GLY A 42 -4.02 0.24 -1.04
CA GLY A 42 -5.33 0.51 -0.47
C GLY A 42 -6.27 1.25 -1.42
N LYS A 43 -5.74 2.22 -2.18
CA LYS A 43 -6.50 2.95 -3.22
C LYS A 43 -6.99 1.99 -4.30
N ILE A 44 -6.09 1.14 -4.83
CA ILE A 44 -6.45 0.15 -5.86
C ILE A 44 -7.52 -0.82 -5.32
N LEU A 45 -7.33 -1.39 -4.13
CA LEU A 45 -8.30 -2.30 -3.51
C LEU A 45 -9.68 -1.69 -3.37
N THR A 46 -9.74 -0.46 -2.86
CA THR A 46 -11.01 0.25 -2.65
C THR A 46 -11.71 0.56 -3.97
N GLN A 47 -10.96 1.01 -4.97
CA GLN A 47 -11.51 1.30 -6.30
C GLN A 47 -11.96 0.02 -7.01
N THR A 48 -11.20 -1.07 -6.95
CA THR A 48 -11.62 -2.39 -7.46
C THR A 48 -12.97 -2.80 -6.87
N ALA A 49 -13.11 -2.76 -5.55
CA ALA A 49 -14.36 -3.14 -4.88
C ALA A 49 -15.55 -2.23 -5.27
N ASN A 50 -15.29 -0.94 -5.46
CA ASN A 50 -16.32 0.00 -5.90
C ASN A 50 -16.74 -0.25 -7.35
N VAL A 51 -15.79 -0.52 -8.26
CA VAL A 51 -16.06 -0.87 -9.66
C VAL A 51 -16.89 -2.15 -9.73
N GLU A 52 -16.50 -3.21 -9.02
CA GLU A 52 -17.28 -4.45 -8.95
C GLU A 52 -18.70 -4.22 -8.44
N ARG A 53 -18.88 -3.34 -7.45
CA ARG A 53 -20.19 -2.99 -6.91
C ARG A 53 -21.06 -2.27 -7.94
N LEU A 54 -20.48 -1.38 -8.74
CA LEU A 54 -21.18 -0.69 -9.82
C LEU A 54 -21.52 -1.64 -10.97
N MET A 55 -20.62 -2.56 -11.31
CA MET A 55 -20.88 -3.61 -12.30
C MET A 55 -22.04 -4.53 -11.88
N LYS A 56 -22.13 -4.87 -10.59
CA LYS A 56 -23.29 -5.59 -10.02
C LYS A 56 -24.60 -4.81 -10.14
N LYS A 57 -24.54 -3.49 -10.31
CA LYS A 57 -25.70 -2.61 -10.57
C LYS A 57 -25.94 -2.39 -12.08
N GLN A 58 -25.39 -3.26 -12.93
CA GLN A 58 -25.53 -3.24 -14.39
C GLN A 58 -24.83 -2.08 -15.11
N LEU A 59 -23.89 -1.38 -14.46
CA LEU A 59 -22.98 -0.50 -15.19
C LEU A 59 -21.93 -1.35 -15.91
N SER A 60 -21.54 -0.94 -17.12
CA SER A 60 -20.32 -1.43 -17.72
C SER A 60 -19.10 -1.01 -16.89
N MET A 61 -17.99 -1.73 -17.06
CA MET A 61 -16.74 -1.39 -16.38
C MET A 61 -16.27 0.02 -16.76
N GLN A 62 -16.44 0.43 -18.02
CA GLN A 62 -16.05 1.76 -18.48
C GLN A 62 -16.91 2.85 -17.83
N GLU A 63 -18.24 2.68 -17.78
CA GLU A 63 -19.11 3.63 -17.09
C GLU A 63 -18.76 3.74 -15.60
N ALA A 64 -18.35 2.64 -14.97
CA ALA A 64 -17.88 2.66 -13.58
C ALA A 64 -16.55 3.41 -13.42
N PHE A 65 -15.61 3.29 -14.36
CA PHE A 65 -14.37 4.06 -14.36
C PHE A 65 -14.62 5.55 -14.56
N ASP A 66 -15.48 5.90 -15.52
CA ASP A 66 -15.83 7.29 -15.82
C ASP A 66 -16.55 7.93 -14.62
N LEU A 67 -17.51 7.23 -14.01
CA LEU A 67 -18.26 7.70 -12.83
C LEU A 67 -17.36 7.91 -11.60
N LEU A 68 -16.33 7.09 -11.44
CA LEU A 68 -15.39 7.15 -10.31
C LEU A 68 -14.15 8.01 -10.60
N GLU A 69 -14.07 8.62 -11.79
CA GLU A 69 -12.93 9.41 -12.26
C GLU A 69 -11.59 8.67 -12.07
N ILE A 70 -11.55 7.38 -12.45
CA ILE A 70 -10.37 6.54 -12.27
C ILE A 70 -9.37 6.80 -13.39
N GLU A 71 -8.15 7.20 -13.03
CA GLU A 71 -7.02 7.41 -13.96
C GLU A 71 -6.66 6.14 -14.74
N GLU A 72 -6.26 6.28 -16.01
CA GLU A 72 -5.99 5.16 -16.93
C GLU A 72 -4.97 4.15 -16.37
N ASP A 73 -3.89 4.63 -15.75
CA ASP A 73 -2.85 3.76 -15.16
C ASP A 73 -3.41 2.85 -14.04
N MET A 74 -4.47 3.31 -13.39
CA MET A 74 -5.14 2.64 -12.29
C MET A 74 -6.26 1.72 -12.81
N GLN A 75 -6.91 2.09 -13.92
CA GLN A 75 -7.84 1.21 -14.64
C GLN A 75 -7.15 -0.10 -15.03
N GLU A 76 -5.94 -0.05 -15.62
CA GLU A 76 -5.20 -1.27 -15.97
C GLU A 76 -4.96 -2.20 -14.78
N LYS A 77 -4.62 -1.63 -13.61
CA LYS A 77 -4.36 -2.38 -12.38
C LYS A 77 -5.65 -3.02 -11.85
N ILE A 78 -6.77 -2.30 -11.94
CA ILE A 78 -8.09 -2.80 -11.52
C ILE A 78 -8.55 -3.92 -12.46
N ILE A 79 -8.44 -3.74 -13.79
CA ILE A 79 -8.79 -4.76 -14.80
C ILE A 79 -8.04 -6.07 -14.50
N LYS A 80 -6.70 -5.99 -14.39
CA LYS A 80 -5.86 -7.17 -14.10
C LYS A 80 -6.32 -7.90 -12.85
N ARG A 81 -6.74 -7.16 -11.80
CA ARG A 81 -7.16 -7.74 -10.54
C ARG A 81 -8.51 -8.46 -10.66
N ILE A 82 -9.51 -7.81 -11.24
CA ILE A 82 -10.84 -8.41 -11.46
C ILE A 82 -10.72 -9.68 -12.31
N THR A 83 -9.95 -9.62 -13.41
CA THR A 83 -9.76 -10.79 -14.29
C THR A 83 -9.05 -11.95 -13.60
N ASN A 84 -8.07 -11.67 -12.73
CA ASN A 84 -7.38 -12.71 -11.97
C ASN A 84 -8.27 -13.34 -10.90
N ASP A 85 -9.10 -12.55 -10.23
CA ASP A 85 -10.04 -13.04 -9.23
C ASP A 85 -11.13 -13.93 -9.88
N GLU A 86 -11.63 -13.54 -11.06
CA GLU A 86 -12.57 -14.38 -11.84
C GLU A 86 -11.96 -15.73 -12.24
N LYS A 87 -10.71 -15.75 -12.73
CA LYS A 87 -10.02 -17.01 -13.06
C LYS A 87 -9.86 -17.90 -11.83
N SER A 88 -9.46 -17.32 -10.70
CA SER A 88 -9.26 -18.02 -9.44
C SER A 88 -10.56 -18.66 -8.93
N THR A 89 -11.69 -17.97 -9.08
CA THR A 89 -13.01 -18.53 -8.68
C THR A 89 -13.53 -19.62 -9.62
N ASN A 90 -13.12 -19.64 -10.89
CA ASN A 90 -13.53 -20.65 -11.85
C ASN A 90 -12.71 -21.96 -11.72
N GLU A 91 -11.45 -21.87 -11.33
CA GLU A 91 -10.59 -23.06 -11.10
C GLU A 91 -11.01 -23.88 -9.87
N ILE A 92 -11.63 -23.27 -8.86
CA ILE A 92 -12.09 -23.96 -7.63
C ILE A 92 -13.40 -24.74 -7.85
N LYS A 93 -14.12 -24.47 -8.96
CA LYS A 93 -15.44 -25.09 -9.24
C LYS A 93 -15.37 -26.37 -10.08
N HIS A 94 -14.19 -26.85 -10.42
CA HIS A 94 -13.95 -28.09 -11.19
C HIS A 94 -13.18 -29.12 -10.36
#